data_AF-A0A970VWB3-F1
#
_entry.id   AF-A0A970VWB3-F1
#
_cell.length_a   1.000
_cell.length_b   1.000
_cell.length_c   1.000
_cell.angle_alpha   90.00
_cell.angle_beta   90.00
_cell.angle_gamma   90.00
#
_symmetry.space_group_name_H-M   'P 1'
#
loop_
_entity.id
_entity.type
_entity.pdbx_description
1 polymer ?
#
loop_
_entity_poly.entity_id
_entity_poly.type
_entity_poly.pdbx_seq_one_letter_code
_entity_poly.pdbx_strand_id
1 'polypeptide(L)'
;MLTIGLTGGIASGKTSVANWFEAKGIPVINADKTAHELMEQQAVITVLVEEFGGEYLTGGKINRALLGDKVFRDAESRRKLEKIMHPLVLQSMKEKRELLKNQKHKAVIFD
;
A
#
# COMPACT_ATOMS: atom_id res chain seq x y z
N MET A 1 -17.82 4.49 11.27
CA MET A 1 -16.80 3.51 11.69
C MET A 1 -15.59 4.27 12.19
N LEU A 2 -15.08 3.91 13.38
CA LEU A 2 -13.87 4.48 13.97
C LEU A 2 -12.64 4.03 13.15
N THR A 3 -11.75 4.96 12.80
CA THR A 3 -10.50 4.67 12.11
C THR A 3 -9.34 4.94 13.05
N ILE A 4 -8.46 3.96 13.23
CA ILE A 4 -7.30 4.05 14.14
C ILE A 4 -6.04 3.87 13.29
N GLY A 5 -5.14 4.86 13.29
CA GLY A 5 -3.83 4.74 12.67
C GLY A 5 -2.87 4.01 13.62
N LEU A 6 -2.33 2.88 13.17
CA LEU A 6 -1.29 2.14 13.84
C LEU A 6 0.04 2.55 13.23
N THR A 7 0.89 3.19 14.01
CA THR A 7 2.22 3.64 13.58
C THR A 7 3.27 3.22 14.60
N GLY A 8 4.53 3.23 14.18
CA GLY A 8 5.66 2.79 15.00
C GLY A 8 6.89 2.55 14.13
N GLY A 9 8.06 2.82 14.72
CA GLY A 9 9.34 2.67 14.06
C GLY A 9 9.66 1.22 13.64
N ILE A 10 10.80 1.05 12.96
CA ILE A 10 11.27 -0.28 12.55
C ILE A 10 11.43 -1.16 13.80
N ALA A 11 10.96 -2.41 13.69
CA ALA A 11 11.00 -3.41 14.77
C ALA A 11 10.24 -3.03 16.07
N SER A 12 9.32 -2.07 16.03
CA SER A 12 8.52 -1.67 17.21
C SER A 12 7.38 -2.63 17.58
N GLY A 13 7.25 -3.77 16.89
CA GLY A 13 6.16 -4.73 17.10
C GLY A 13 4.82 -4.36 16.44
N LYS A 14 4.80 -3.40 15.51
CA LYS A 14 3.59 -2.94 14.84
C LYS A 14 2.79 -4.08 14.18
N THR A 15 3.46 -4.94 13.44
CA THR A 15 2.87 -6.13 12.82
C THR A 15 2.25 -7.07 13.85
N SER A 16 2.88 -7.23 15.02
CA SER A 16 2.32 -8.06 16.12
C SER A 16 1.01 -7.46 16.65
N VAL A 17 0.93 -6.15 16.77
CA VAL A 17 -0.29 -5.44 17.20
C VAL A 17 -1.37 -5.52 16.13
N ALA A 18 -1.02 -5.35 14.85
CA ALA A 18 -1.94 -5.52 13.72
C ALA A 18 -2.58 -6.93 13.73
N ASN A 19 -1.74 -7.97 13.80
CA ASN A 19 -2.21 -9.36 13.85
C ASN A 19 -3.09 -9.63 15.07
N TRP A 20 -2.79 -9.01 16.22
CA TRP A 20 -3.61 -9.11 17.41
C TRP A 20 -5.01 -8.51 17.22
N PHE A 21 -5.13 -7.37 16.53
CA PHE A 21 -6.43 -6.79 16.17
C PHE A 21 -7.23 -7.69 15.22
N GLU A 22 -6.57 -8.24 14.19
CA GLU A 22 -7.21 -9.19 13.26
C GLU A 22 -7.75 -10.43 13.98
N ALA A 23 -6.97 -11.00 14.90
CA ALA A 23 -7.38 -12.14 15.72
C ALA A 23 -8.58 -11.84 16.63
N LYS A 24 -8.88 -10.57 16.91
CA LYS A 24 -10.07 -10.11 17.64
C LYS A 24 -11.24 -9.74 16.72
N GLY A 25 -11.13 -9.99 15.42
CA GLY A 25 -12.15 -9.65 14.43
C GLY A 25 -12.21 -8.17 14.08
N ILE A 26 -11.19 -7.39 14.45
CA ILE A 26 -11.06 -5.99 14.04
C ILE A 26 -10.24 -5.95 12.76
N PRO A 27 -10.80 -5.50 11.63
CA PRO A 27 -10.12 -5.50 10.35
C PRO A 27 -8.92 -4.55 10.36
N VAL A 28 -7.84 -4.96 9.70
CA VAL A 28 -6.65 -4.15 9.45
C VAL A 28 -6.54 -3.89 7.95
N ILE A 29 -6.33 -2.63 7.57
CA ILE A 29 -6.00 -2.22 6.21
C ILE A 29 -4.54 -1.78 6.22
N ASN A 30 -3.68 -2.60 5.63
CA ASN A 30 -2.25 -2.31 5.52
C ASN A 30 -1.93 -1.55 4.22
N ALA A 31 -1.23 -0.42 4.34
CA ALA A 31 -0.89 0.47 3.24
C ALA A 31 0.13 -0.17 2.27
N ASP A 32 1.16 -0.83 2.79
CA ASP A 32 2.18 -1.51 1.98
C ASP A 32 1.58 -2.64 1.14
N LYS A 33 0.71 -3.46 1.76
CA LYS A 33 -0.04 -4.51 1.06
C LYS A 33 -0.96 -3.92 -0.01
N THR A 34 -1.63 -2.81 0.30
CA THR A 34 -2.49 -2.11 -0.69
C THR A 34 -1.67 -1.55 -1.84
N ALA A 35 -0.48 -0.99 -1.58
CA ALA A 35 0.44 -0.54 -2.62
C ALA A 35 0.90 -1.71 -3.51
N HIS A 36 1.21 -2.86 -2.90
CA HIS A 36 1.57 -4.07 -3.65
C HIS A 36 0.45 -4.56 -4.56
N GLU A 37 -0.79 -4.66 -4.05
CA GLU A 37 -1.96 -5.04 -4.83
C GLU A 37 -2.21 -4.08 -6.00
N LEU A 38 -2.04 -2.77 -5.77
CA LEU A 38 -2.18 -1.75 -6.82
C LEU A 38 -1.09 -1.89 -7.90
N MET A 39 0.16 -2.19 -7.53
CA MET A 39 1.25 -2.39 -8.49
C MET A 39 1.08 -3.64 -9.38
N GLU A 40 0.12 -4.53 -9.06
CA GLU A 40 -0.24 -5.66 -9.91
C GLU A 40 -1.35 -5.32 -10.91
N GLN A 41 -2.01 -4.16 -10.77
CA GLN A 41 -3.07 -3.73 -11.68
C GLN A 41 -2.48 -3.17 -12.98
N GLN A 42 -3.00 -3.63 -14.12
CA GLN A 42 -2.52 -3.21 -15.43
C GLN A 42 -2.48 -1.69 -15.61
N ALA A 43 -3.49 -0.96 -15.12
CA ALA A 43 -3.53 0.50 -15.20
C ALA A 43 -2.35 1.16 -14.46
N VAL A 44 -1.99 0.66 -13.28
CA VAL A 44 -0.86 1.17 -12.49
C VAL A 44 0.46 0.77 -13.12
N ILE A 45 0.57 -0.46 -13.61
CA ILE A 45 1.75 -0.95 -14.33
C ILE A 45 2.05 -0.06 -15.53
N THR A 46 1.04 0.25 -16.35
CA THR A 46 1.20 1.12 -17.53
C THR A 46 1.76 2.49 -17.13
N VAL A 47 1.17 3.15 -16.12
CA VAL A 47 1.64 4.47 -15.64
C VAL A 47 3.08 4.39 -15.11
N LEU A 48 3.42 3.34 -14.36
CA LEU A 48 4.79 3.17 -13.84
C LEU A 48 5.81 2.89 -14.95
N VAL A 49 5.44 2.14 -15.99
CA VAL A 49 6.31 1.88 -17.14
C VAL A 49 6.51 3.16 -17.97
N GLU A 50 5.47 3.99 -18.13
CA GLU A 50 5.58 5.29 -18.79
C GLU A 50 6.51 6.25 -18.03
N GLU A 51 6.42 6.29 -16.70
CA GLU A 51 7.24 7.19 -15.88
C GLU A 51 8.68 6.71 -15.70
N PHE A 52 8.89 5.41 -15.46
CA PHE A 52 10.21 4.87 -15.08
C PHE A 52 10.92 4.13 -16.21
N GLY A 53 10.20 3.67 -17.24
CA GLY A 53 10.72 2.88 -18.34
C GLY A 53 10.42 1.38 -18.21
N GLY A 54 10.46 0.67 -19.35
CA GLY A 54 10.15 -0.76 -19.44
C GLY A 54 11.16 -1.69 -18.78
N GLU A 55 12.34 -1.19 -18.39
CA GLU A 55 13.38 -1.97 -17.70
C GLU A 55 12.93 -2.51 -16.33
N TYR A 56 11.91 -1.89 -15.71
CA TYR A 56 11.32 -2.34 -14.45
C TYR A 56 10.17 -3.33 -14.65
N LEU A 57 9.85 -3.73 -15.89
CA LEU A 57 8.80 -4.69 -16.19
C LEU A 57 9.40 -6.08 -16.44
N THR A 58 8.92 -7.10 -15.73
CA THR A 58 9.34 -8.50 -15.92
C THR A 58 8.10 -9.38 -15.99
N GLY A 59 7.88 -10.05 -17.13
CA GLY A 59 6.74 -10.95 -17.32
C GLY A 59 5.38 -10.27 -17.15
N GLY A 60 5.25 -9.00 -17.53
CA GLY A 60 4.03 -8.22 -17.38
C GLY A 60 3.77 -7.71 -15.95
N LYS A 61 4.73 -7.83 -15.04
CA LYS A 61 4.64 -7.30 -13.66
C LYS A 61 5.79 -6.36 -13.35
N ILE A 62 5.55 -5.38 -12.49
CA ILE A 62 6.62 -4.51 -11.99
C ILE A 62 7.59 -5.32 -11.12
N ASN A 63 8.87 -5.27 -11.47
CA ASN A 63 9.95 -5.78 -10.65
C ASN A 63 10.20 -4.82 -9.48
N ARG A 64 9.48 -5.05 -8.38
CA ARG A 64 9.52 -4.23 -7.17
C ARG A 64 10.92 -4.15 -6.54
N ALA A 65 11.74 -5.19 -6.67
CA ALA A 65 13.10 -5.17 -6.14
C ALA A 65 13.98 -4.18 -6.91
N LEU A 66 13.93 -4.21 -8.24
CA LEU A 66 14.67 -3.28 -9.09
C LEU A 66 14.17 -1.83 -8.94
N LEU A 67 12.85 -1.63 -8.99
CA LEU A 67 12.27 -0.30 -8.81
C LEU A 67 12.55 0.24 -7.40
N GLY A 68 12.47 -0.64 -6.40
CA GLY A 68 12.80 -0.36 -5.00
C GLY A 68 14.23 0.14 -4.82
N ASP A 69 15.21 -0.54 -5.43
CA ASP A 69 16.62 -0.13 -5.37
C ASP A 69 16.83 1.26 -6.00
N LYS A 70 16.17 1.55 -7.14
CA LYS A 70 16.21 2.87 -7.77
C LYS A 70 15.66 3.96 -6.84
N VAL A 71 14.43 3.80 -6.34
CA VAL A 71 13.79 4.81 -5.49
C VAL A 71 14.43 4.93 -4.12
N PHE A 72 15.17 3.91 -3.67
CA PHE A 72 15.94 4.01 -2.45
C PHE A 72 17.18 4.89 -2.63
N ARG A 73 17.85 4.81 -3.78
CA ARG A 73 19.09 5.55 -4.09
C ARG A 73 18.84 6.94 -4.66
N ASP A 74 17.72 7.15 -5.35
CA ASP A 74 17.36 8.41 -5.97
C ASP A 74 16.10 9.03 -5.36
N ALA A 75 16.28 10.15 -4.67
CA ALA A 75 15.21 10.89 -4.02
C ALA A 75 14.20 11.48 -5.02
N GLU A 76 14.60 11.79 -6.26
CA GLU A 76 13.68 12.29 -7.28
C GLU A 76 12.76 11.16 -7.76
N SER A 77 13.33 10.00 -8.12
CA SER A 77 12.58 8.78 -8.45
C SER A 77 11.62 8.38 -7.32
N ARG A 78 12.05 8.49 -6.05
CA ARG A 78 11.18 8.25 -4.90
C ARG A 78 9.96 9.16 -4.90
N ARG A 79 10.17 10.47 -5.06
CA ARG A 79 9.07 11.45 -5.09
C ARG A 79 8.13 11.22 -6.26
N LYS A 80 8.62 10.81 -7.43
CA LYS A 80 7.80 10.44 -8.59
C LYS A 80 6.91 9.25 -8.27
N LEU A 81 7.49 8.19 -7.70
CA LEU A 81 6.75 6.99 -7.31
C LEU A 81 5.69 7.31 -6.25
N GLU A 82 6.05 8.06 -5.20
CA GLU A 82 5.14 8.48 -4.14
C GLU A 82 3.97 9.31 -4.69
N LYS A 83 4.23 10.23 -5.63
CA LYS A 83 3.17 11.05 -6.26
C LYS A 83 2.16 10.21 -7.03
N ILE A 84 2.61 9.13 -7.68
CA ILE A 84 1.74 8.20 -8.40
C ILE A 84 0.98 7.31 -7.40
N MET A 85 1.69 6.72 -6.44
CA MET A 85 1.14 5.67 -5.58
C MET A 85 0.30 6.20 -4.42
N HIS A 86 0.68 7.30 -3.76
CA HIS A 86 -0.02 7.79 -2.57
C HIS A 86 -1.51 8.08 -2.79
N PRO A 87 -1.93 8.77 -3.87
CA PRO A 87 -3.35 8.99 -4.15
C PRO A 87 -4.12 7.69 -4.38
N LEU A 88 -3.51 6.73 -5.10
CA LEU A 88 -4.12 5.44 -5.42
C LEU A 88 -4.30 4.57 -4.16
N VAL A 89 -3.26 4.50 -3.33
CA VAL A 89 -3.29 3.78 -2.04
C VAL A 89 -4.36 4.38 -1.14
N LEU A 90 -4.38 5.72 -0.99
CA LEU A 90 -5.37 6.40 -0.16
C LEU A 90 -6.79 6.13 -0.65
N GLN A 91 -7.03 6.17 -1.96
CA GLN A 91 -8.33 5.88 -2.54
C GLN A 91 -8.77 4.43 -2.28
N SER A 92 -7.89 3.46 -2.53
CA SER A 92 -8.16 2.04 -2.28
C SER A 92 -8.43 1.77 -0.80
N MET A 93 -7.67 2.37 0.11
CA MET A 93 -7.90 2.23 1.55
C MET A 93 -9.24 2.85 1.98
N LYS A 94 -9.65 3.98 1.39
CA LYS A 94 -10.98 4.58 1.64
C LYS A 94 -12.11 3.66 1.17
N GLU A 95 -11.98 3.05 -0.01
CA GLU A 95 -12.96 2.10 -0.54
C GLU A 95 -13.08 0.85 0.34
N LYS A 96 -11.95 0.25 0.72
CA LYS A 96 -11.89 -0.87 1.68
C LYS A 96 -12.57 -0.51 3.00
N ARG A 97 -12.32 0.71 3.52
CA ARG A 97 -12.98 1.23 4.74
C ARG A 97 -14.49 1.34 4.59
N GLU A 98 -14.99 1.87 3.48
CA GLU A 98 -16.45 1.99 3.26
C GLU A 98 -17.10 0.60 3.11
N LEU A 99 -16.43 -0.37 2.48
CA LEU A 99 -16.91 -1.76 2.43
C LEU A 99 -17.07 -2.36 3.83
N LEU A 100 -16.07 -2.22 4.69
CA LEU A 100 -16.12 -2.71 6.08
C LEU A 100 -17.21 -2.02 6.90
N LYS A 101 -17.41 -0.72 6.68
CA LYS A 101 -18.49 0.04 7.31
C LYS A 101 -19.87 -0.49 6.89
N ASN A 102 -20.06 -0.83 5.62
CA ASN A 102 -21.30 -1.44 5.12
C ASN A 102 -21.53 -2.85 5.70
N GLN A 103 -20.45 -3.58 5.99
CA GLN A 103 -20.47 -4.84 6.74
C GLN A 103 -20.68 -4.67 8.25
N LYS A 104 -21.00 -3.45 8.72
CA LYS A 104 -21.29 -3.10 10.12
C LYS A 104 -20.09 -3.25 11.07
N HIS A 105 -18.86 -3.25 10.57
CA HIS A 105 -17.68 -3.11 11.44
C HIS A 105 -17.70 -1.75 12.17
N LYS A 106 -17.40 -1.78 13.47
CA LYS A 106 -17.41 -0.58 14.32
C LYS A 106 -16.08 0.18 14.29
N ALA A 107 -14.98 -0.53 14.08
CA ALA A 107 -13.63 0.01 14.00
C ALA A 107 -12.81 -0.66 12.89
N VAL A 108 -11.79 0.04 12.41
CA VAL A 108 -10.77 -0.46 11.49
C VAL A 108 -9.40 0.11 11.88
N ILE A 109 -8.36 -0.69 11.74
CA ILE A 109 -6.97 -0.28 11.93
C ILE A 109 -6.35 0.01 10.57
N PHE A 110 -5.64 1.13 10.45
CA PHE A 110 -4.82 1.47 9.29
C PHE A 110 -3.36 1.28 9.71
N ASP A 111 -2.66 0.34 9.08
CA ASP A 111 -1.24 0.02 9.31
C ASP A 111 -0.38 0.51 8.14
#